data_AF-A0A7S1T7J3-F1
#
_entry.id   AF-A0A7S1T7J3-F1
#
_cell.length_a   1.000
_cell.length_b   1.000
_cell.length_c   1.000
_cell.angle_alpha   90.00
_cell.angle_beta   90.00
_cell.angle_gamma   90.00
#
_symmetry.space_group_name_H-M   'P 1'
#
loop_
_entity.id
_entity.type
_entity.pdbx_description
1 polymer ?
#
loop_
_entity_poly.entity_id
_entity_poly.type
_entity_poly.pdbx_seq_one_letter_code
_entity_poly.pdbx_strand_id
1 'polypeptide(L)'
;FVPFVPLRTAARRGCWRQGYAGIQDQFLLGDDILVAPILTKRARDREVHIPPGLWEGAGGAALYYPVLKGPCRENIVARRIPGLDDIALEPLIYFTRRVS
;
A
#
# COMPACT_ATOMS: atom_id res chain seq x y z
N PHE A 1 -15.84 -13.11 1.36
CA PHE A 1 -14.53 -13.34 0.73
C PHE A 1 -14.14 -12.04 0.03
N VAL A 2 -13.16 -11.29 0.54
CA VAL A 2 -12.67 -10.07 -0.13
C VAL A 2 -11.74 -10.54 -1.26
N PRO A 3 -12.06 -10.26 -2.54
CA PRO A 3 -11.21 -10.71 -3.63
C PRO A 3 -9.86 -9.98 -3.57
N PHE A 4 -8.78 -10.76 -3.68
CA PHE A 4 -7.45 -10.23 -3.93
C PHE A 4 -7.40 -9.72 -5.37
N VAL A 5 -7.34 -8.40 -5.57
CA VAL A 5 -7.28 -7.77 -6.89
C VAL A 5 -5.90 -7.14 -7.07
N PRO A 6 -4.97 -7.81 -7.76
CA PRO A 6 -3.68 -7.21 -8.08
C PRO A 6 -3.89 -5.91 -8.87
N LEU A 7 -3.02 -4.92 -8.71
CA LEU A 7 -3.21 -3.59 -9.31
C LEU A 7 -3.38 -3.61 -10.83
N ARG A 8 -2.90 -4.66 -11.50
CA ARG A 8 -3.15 -4.93 -12.92
C ARG A 8 -4.65 -4.96 -13.29
N THR A 9 -5.53 -5.31 -12.34
CA THR A 9 -6.97 -5.57 -12.57
C THR A 9 -7.88 -4.53 -11.90
N ALA A 10 -7.36 -3.74 -10.96
CA ALA A 10 -8.19 -2.87 -10.12
C ALA A 10 -8.55 -1.51 -10.76
N ALA A 11 -8.02 -1.18 -11.94
CA ALA A 11 -8.30 0.08 -12.63
C ALA A 11 -9.64 0.07 -13.41
N ARG A 12 -10.75 -0.34 -12.79
CA ARG A 12 -12.06 -0.26 -13.45
C ARG A 12 -12.69 1.13 -13.32
N ARG A 13 -12.42 1.96 -14.35
CA ARG A 13 -13.16 3.12 -14.91
C ARG A 13 -12.18 4.25 -15.24
N GLY A 14 -11.49 4.12 -16.37
CA GLY A 14 -10.68 5.20 -16.95
C GLY A 14 -9.18 5.03 -16.75
N CYS A 15 -8.48 4.74 -17.86
CA CYS A 15 -7.02 4.76 -18.01
C CYS A 15 -6.26 3.57 -17.38
N TRP A 16 -6.39 2.41 -18.05
CA TRP A 16 -5.55 1.21 -17.89
C TRP A 16 -4.07 1.39 -18.35
N ARG A 17 -3.59 2.62 -18.56
CA ARG A 17 -2.22 2.92 -19.08
C ARG A 17 -1.37 3.72 -18.10
N GLN A 18 -1.54 3.54 -16.79
CA GLN A 18 -0.84 4.36 -15.77
C GLN A 18 0.42 3.71 -15.18
N GLY A 19 0.96 2.65 -15.80
CA GLY A 19 2.22 2.05 -15.38
C GLY A 19 2.14 1.05 -14.21
N TYR A 20 0.95 0.55 -13.87
CA TYR A 20 0.76 -0.45 -12.81
C TYR A 20 1.00 -1.91 -13.24
N ALA A 21 1.08 -2.18 -14.55
CA ALA A 21 1.14 -3.55 -15.08
C ALA A 21 2.39 -4.34 -14.63
N GLY A 22 3.50 -3.65 -14.33
CA GLY A 22 4.74 -4.27 -13.86
C GLY A 22 4.79 -4.54 -12.36
N ILE A 23 3.78 -4.10 -11.59
CA ILE A 23 3.80 -4.20 -10.13
C ILE A 23 3.17 -5.52 -9.72
N GLN A 24 3.96 -6.41 -9.13
CA GLN A 24 3.56 -7.78 -8.84
C GLN A 24 3.26 -8.03 -7.36
N ASP A 25 3.77 -7.16 -6.50
CA ASP A 25 3.82 -7.31 -5.06
C ASP A 25 3.07 -6.18 -4.32
N GLN A 26 2.23 -5.44 -5.05
CA GLN A 26 1.30 -4.45 -4.51
C GLN A 26 -0.09 -4.70 -5.10
N PHE A 27 -1.13 -4.66 -4.26
CA PHE A 27 -2.46 -5.10 -4.64
C PHE A 27 -3.56 -4.32 -3.93
N LEU A 28 -4.74 -4.27 -4.56
CA LEU A 28 -5.96 -3.80 -3.92
C LEU A 28 -6.75 -5.01 -3.37
N LEU A 29 -7.23 -4.90 -2.13
CA LEU A 29 -8.22 -5.81 -1.56
C LEU A 29 -9.58 -5.13 -1.65
N GLY A 30 -10.39 -5.58 -2.61
CA GLY A 30 -11.56 -4.81 -3.03
C GLY A 30 -11.15 -3.46 -3.63
N ASP A 31 -11.97 -2.42 -3.41
CA ASP A 31 -11.75 -1.09 -3.99
C ASP A 31 -11.07 -0.10 -3.01
N ASP A 32 -11.05 -0.45 -1.71
CA ASP A 32 -10.80 0.49 -0.63
C ASP A 32 -9.53 0.21 0.18
N ILE A 33 -8.89 -0.95 0.00
CA ILE A 33 -7.68 -1.29 0.76
C ILE A 33 -6.54 -1.49 -0.23
N LEU A 34 -5.49 -0.69 -0.09
CA LEU A 34 -4.24 -0.84 -0.82
C LEU A 34 -3.19 -1.47 0.08
N VAL A 35 -2.52 -2.51 -0.42
CA VAL A 35 -1.53 -3.27 0.34
C VAL A 35 -0.21 -3.34 -0.42
N ALA A 36 0.89 -3.06 0.28
CA ALA A 36 2.25 -2.94 -0.25
C ALA A 36 3.29 -3.55 0.74
N PRO A 37 3.38 -4.88 0.86
CA PRO A 37 4.31 -5.54 1.78
C PRO A 37 5.77 -5.21 1.48
N ILE A 38 6.64 -5.00 2.47
CA ILE A 38 8.09 -4.93 2.23
C ILE A 38 8.64 -6.36 2.11
N LEU A 39 8.96 -6.78 0.88
CA LEU A 39 9.40 -8.15 0.58
C LEU A 39 10.92 -8.39 0.69
N THR A 40 11.68 -7.31 0.78
CA THR A 40 13.15 -7.36 0.81
C THR A 40 13.61 -7.43 2.25
N LYS A 41 14.26 -8.53 2.63
CA LYS A 41 14.83 -8.70 3.97
C LYS A 41 15.67 -7.50 4.37
N ARG A 42 15.39 -6.95 5.56
CA ARG A 42 16.04 -5.76 6.16
C ARG A 42 15.80 -4.43 5.42
N ALA A 43 15.01 -4.38 4.35
CA ALA A 43 14.57 -3.11 3.79
C ALA A 43 13.69 -2.38 4.83
N ARG A 44 13.87 -1.06 4.90
CA ARG A 44 13.17 -0.19 5.85
C ARG A 44 12.16 0.73 5.17
N ASP A 45 12.15 0.71 3.86
CA ASP A 45 11.33 1.56 3.03
C ASP A 45 10.95 0.85 1.74
N ARG A 46 9.91 1.36 1.09
CA ARG A 46 9.35 0.81 -0.13
C ARG A 46 8.68 1.92 -0.93
N GLU A 47 8.95 1.95 -2.23
CA GLU A 47 8.15 2.75 -3.16
C GLU A 47 6.75 2.14 -3.30
N VAL A 48 5.72 2.93 -2.98
CA VAL A 48 4.32 2.56 -3.09
C VAL A 48 3.65 3.38 -4.17
N HIS A 49 2.95 2.69 -5.07
CA HIS A 49 2.21 3.31 -6.18
C HIS A 49 0.77 3.60 -5.76
N ILE A 50 0.46 4.83 -5.39
CA ILE A 50 -0.88 5.22 -4.92
C ILE A 50 -1.83 5.37 -6.12
N PRO A 51 -2.95 4.62 -6.20
CA PRO A 51 -3.94 4.77 -7.25
C PRO A 51 -4.76 6.06 -7.13
N PRO A 52 -5.53 6.46 -8.16
CA PRO A 52 -6.44 7.60 -8.06
C PRO A 52 -7.38 7.51 -6.83
N GLY A 53 -7.42 8.59 -6.05
CA GLY A 53 -8.21 8.68 -4.81
C GLY A 53 -7.46 9.35 -3.66
N LEU A 54 -8.13 9.48 -2.52
CA LEU A 54 -7.52 9.86 -1.24
C LEU A 54 -7.30 8.60 -0.40
N TRP A 55 -6.07 8.40 0.05
CA TRP A 55 -5.61 7.19 0.72
C TRP A 55 -5.02 7.55 2.06
N GLU A 56 -5.58 7.01 3.12
CA GLU A 56 -5.12 7.19 4.50
C GLU A 56 -4.32 5.97 4.92
N GLY A 57 -3.05 6.16 5.21
CA GLY A 57 -2.18 5.05 5.61
C GLY A 57 -2.56 4.58 7.00
N ALA A 58 -2.95 3.32 7.11
CA ALA A 58 -3.33 2.71 8.36
C ALA A 58 -2.13 1.91 8.85
N GLY A 59 -1.35 2.51 9.74
CA GLY A 59 -0.41 1.77 10.56
C GLY A 59 -0.92 1.84 11.98
N GLY A 60 -0.94 0.73 12.72
CA GLY A 60 -1.35 0.74 14.13
C GLY A 60 -0.66 1.86 14.90
N ALA A 61 -1.31 2.38 15.95
CA ALA A 61 -1.07 3.61 16.73
C ALA A 61 0.33 4.31 16.76
N ALA A 62 1.42 3.63 16.42
CA ALA A 62 2.78 4.16 16.29
C ALA A 62 3.21 4.56 14.85
N LEU A 63 2.40 4.25 13.82
CA LEU A 63 2.72 4.42 12.41
C LEU A 63 1.79 5.45 11.75
N TYR A 64 2.03 6.74 12.02
CA TYR A 64 1.35 7.83 11.31
C TYR A 64 1.88 7.90 9.87
N TYR A 65 1.12 7.37 8.92
CA TYR A 65 1.34 7.63 7.50
C TYR A 65 0.49 8.83 7.07
N PRO A 66 0.99 9.70 6.18
CA PRO A 66 0.21 10.83 5.68
C PRO A 66 -1.00 10.36 4.85
N VAL A 67 -2.02 11.21 4.75
CA VAL A 67 -3.06 11.05 3.73
C VAL A 67 -2.45 11.42 2.38
N LEU A 68 -2.45 10.48 1.44
CA LEU A 68 -1.89 10.64 0.11
C LEU A 68 -3.00 10.80 -0.93
N LYS A 69 -2.82 11.74 -1.87
CA LYS A 69 -3.68 11.91 -3.04
C LYS A 69 -3.02 11.29 -4.26
N GLY A 70 -3.61 10.23 -4.80
CA GLY A 70 -3.13 9.60 -6.03
C GLY A 70 -3.75 10.19 -7.31
N PRO A 71 -3.18 9.90 -8.49
CA PRO A 71 -2.08 8.97 -8.70
C PRO A 71 -0.71 9.59 -8.36
N CYS A 72 0.06 8.91 -7.51
CA CYS A 72 1.44 9.31 -7.17
C CYS A 72 2.29 8.08 -6.80
N ARG A 73 3.60 8.28 -6.64
CA ARG A 73 4.51 7.30 -6.04
C ARG A 73 5.12 7.94 -4.80
N GLU A 74 5.14 7.20 -3.71
CA GLU A 74 5.66 7.69 -2.44
C GLU A 74 6.61 6.65 -1.85
N ASN A 75 7.78 7.08 -1.36
CA ASN A 75 8.66 6.19 -0.62
C ASN A 75 8.23 6.13 0.85
N ILE A 76 7.68 4.99 1.26
CA ILE A 76 7.11 4.80 2.58
C ILE A 76 8.11 4.08 3.47
N VAL A 77 8.55 4.75 4.53
CA VAL A 77 9.39 4.16 5.57
C VAL A 77 8.54 3.31 6.51
N ALA A 78 8.79 2.01 6.56
CA ALA A 78 8.25 1.13 7.59
C ALA A 78 8.97 1.43 8.92
N ARG A 79 8.28 2.06 9.89
CA ARG A 79 8.89 2.19 11.22
C ARG A 79 8.81 0.84 11.95
N ARG A 80 9.89 0.54 12.66
CA ARG A 80 9.94 -0.55 13.62
C ARG A 80 8.88 -0.31 14.70
N ILE A 81 8.07 -1.33 14.99
CA ILE A 81 7.24 -1.35 16.20
C ILE A 81 8.16 -1.79 17.35
N PRO A 82 8.48 -0.91 18.31
CA PRO A 82 9.35 -1.28 19.43
C PRO A 82 8.77 -2.46 20.20
N GLY A 83 9.58 -3.48 20.52
CA GLY A 83 9.16 -4.67 21.28
C GLY A 83 8.64 -5.83 20.42
N LEU A 84 8.70 -5.73 19.10
CA LEU A 84 8.36 -6.80 18.15
C LEU A 84 9.57 -7.18 17.30
N ASP A 85 10.74 -7.27 17.93
CA ASP A 85 12.02 -7.18 17.22
C ASP A 85 12.53 -8.50 16.62
N ASP A 86 11.89 -9.65 16.89
CA ASP A 86 12.32 -10.95 16.34
C ASP A 86 11.22 -11.73 15.59
N ILE A 87 9.98 -11.23 15.51
CA ILE A 87 8.84 -12.02 14.96
C ILE A 87 7.98 -11.24 13.94
N ALA A 88 8.12 -9.91 13.82
CA ALA A 88 7.40 -9.18 12.77
C ALA A 88 8.09 -9.34 11.40
N LEU A 89 7.69 -10.41 10.73
CA LEU A 89 7.55 -10.57 9.29
C LEU A 89 7.51 -9.20 8.57
N GLU A 90 8.38 -9.03 7.57
CA GLU A 90 8.14 -8.28 6.33
C GLU A 90 7.05 -7.19 6.46
N PRO A 91 7.39 -5.96 6.91
CA PRO A 91 6.39 -5.01 7.37
C PRO A 91 5.35 -4.73 6.29
N LEU A 92 4.08 -4.91 6.65
CA LEU A 92 2.95 -4.67 5.76
C LEU A 92 2.58 -3.20 5.79
N ILE A 93 2.85 -2.48 4.70
CA ILE A 93 2.31 -1.14 4.49
C ILE A 93 0.91 -1.30 3.88
N TYR A 94 -0.09 -0.64 4.44
CA TYR A 94 -1.41 -0.58 3.82
C TYR A 94 -2.09 0.78 4.01
N PHE A 95 -2.95 1.11 3.06
CA PHE A 95 -3.77 2.31 3.04
C PHE A 95 -5.23 1.93 2.92
N THR A 96 -6.09 2.74 3.51
CA THR A 96 -7.53 2.70 3.31
C THR A 96 -7.96 3.91 2.49
N ARG A 97 -8.84 3.71 1.51
CA ARG A 97 -9.42 4.79 0.72
C ARG A 97 -10.38 5.57 1.62
N ARG A 98 -10.22 6.89 1.72
CA ARG A 98 -11.23 7.72 2.38
C ARG A 98 -12.45 7.77 1.47
N VAL A 99 -13.58 7.33 1.99
CA VAL A 99 -14.88 7.52 1.36
C VAL A 99 -15.42 8.86 1.86
N SER A 100 -15.65 9.79 0.93
CA SER A 100 -16.30 11.08 1.20
C SER A 100 -17.79 10.89 1.47
#